data_AF-A0A9J6G5D8-F1
#
_entry.id   AF-A0A9J6G5D8-F1
#
_cell.length_a   1.000
_cell.length_b   1.000
_cell.length_c   1.000
_cell.angle_alpha   90.00
_cell.angle_beta   90.00
_cell.angle_gamma   90.00
#
_symmetry.space_group_name_H-M   'P 1'
#
loop_
_entity.id
_entity.type
_entity.pdbx_description
1 polymer ?
#
loop_
_entity_poly.entity_id
_entity_poly.type
_entity_poly.pdbx_seq_one_letter_code
_entity_poly.pdbx_strand_id
1 'polypeptide(L)'
;MLQVRFFFDRYEGSNDSALADYPAALPSRALATYQHLREVRFRNLVLQGFATEDYDVADQHCAYDANYEAVFVRLSVLDVRDPQKPLWPVLQAAQMGPHLARCLLRVLLPTLSERRRQDAYWSPAARTGLDALRGCLHEQHARATTVGRPRDIGQDMFAVADNGALGPARAVYDSFVARLVDNAAGVEPTEEADKKPPQWDQVFYMLYARSLCEDPDQKRRSESQIPHWERVNRPLSNDKAFARAFKCQLGEPMHPGTRCPFWRQPTH
;
A
#
# COMPACT_ATOMS: atom_id res chain seq x y z
N MET A 1 -1.83 4.27 -21.68
CA MET A 1 -0.55 3.56 -21.74
C MET A 1 0.32 4.10 -20.60
N LEU A 2 0.31 3.46 -19.42
CA LEU A 2 1.16 3.88 -18.30
C LEU A 2 2.61 3.55 -18.67
N GLN A 3 3.43 4.56 -18.94
CA GLN A 3 4.88 4.36 -19.02
C GLN A 3 5.39 4.15 -17.59
N VAL A 4 5.69 2.89 -17.24
CA VAL A 4 6.49 2.59 -16.05
C VAL A 4 7.93 3.02 -16.37
N ARG A 5 8.28 4.24 -15.98
CA ARG A 5 9.67 4.71 -16.02
C ARG A 5 10.31 4.34 -14.68
N PHE A 6 11.28 3.44 -14.72
CA PHE A 6 12.21 3.28 -13.62
C PHE A 6 13.08 4.53 -13.58
N PHE A 7 12.75 5.46 -12.68
CA PHE A 7 13.65 6.57 -12.37
C PHE A 7 14.77 6.00 -11.50
N PHE A 8 15.86 5.63 -12.16
CA PHE A 8 17.16 5.71 -11.53
C PHE A 8 17.41 7.20 -11.31
N ASP A 9 17.75 7.61 -10.09
CA ASP A 9 18.17 8.99 -9.82
C ASP A 9 19.13 9.42 -10.93
N ARG A 10 18.72 10.41 -11.73
CA ARG A 10 19.62 10.97 -12.75
C ARG A 10 20.68 11.73 -11.98
N TYR A 11 21.86 11.13 -11.92
CA TYR A 11 23.02 11.65 -11.20
C TYR A 11 23.59 12.85 -11.97
N GLU A 12 22.90 13.99 -11.92
CA GLU A 12 23.42 15.26 -12.40
C GLU A 12 24.08 15.97 -11.21
N GLY A 13 25.39 15.76 -11.03
CA GLY A 13 26.21 16.58 -10.15
C GLY A 13 26.66 15.93 -8.85
N SER A 14 27.61 15.02 -8.92
CA SER A 14 28.61 14.90 -7.86
C SER A 14 29.92 14.49 -8.50
N ASN A 15 31.02 15.13 -8.12
CA ASN A 15 32.39 14.77 -8.52
C ASN A 15 32.59 13.25 -8.59
N ASP A 16 33.20 12.76 -9.67
CA ASP A 16 33.51 11.35 -9.92
C ASP A 16 34.26 10.66 -8.76
N SER A 17 34.93 11.42 -7.90
CA SER A 17 35.59 10.90 -6.70
C SER A 17 34.63 10.30 -5.67
N ALA A 18 33.35 10.70 -5.66
CA ALA A 18 32.35 10.14 -4.75
C ALA A 18 31.83 8.75 -5.20
N LEU A 19 32.11 8.35 -6.45
CA LEU A 19 31.69 7.07 -7.02
C LEU A 19 32.76 5.98 -6.95
N ALA A 20 33.99 6.32 -6.53
CA ALA A 20 35.11 5.38 -6.48
C ALA A 20 34.87 4.19 -5.52
N ASP A 21 34.07 4.39 -4.47
CA ASP A 21 33.73 3.36 -3.48
C ASP A 21 32.46 2.57 -3.85
N TYR A 22 31.80 2.88 -4.97
CA TYR A 22 30.60 2.17 -5.39
C TYR A 22 30.97 0.91 -6.20
N PRO A 23 30.42 -0.26 -5.84
CA PRO A 23 30.70 -1.52 -6.54
C PRO A 23 30.21 -1.48 -7.99
N ALA A 24 31.01 -2.05 -8.91
CA ALA A 24 30.69 -2.07 -10.33
C ALA A 24 29.35 -2.76 -10.60
N ALA A 25 28.53 -2.15 -11.46
CA ALA A 25 27.23 -2.68 -11.80
C ALA A 25 27.34 -3.99 -12.61
N LEU A 26 26.69 -5.06 -12.16
CA LEU A 26 26.63 -6.32 -12.89
C LEU A 26 25.39 -6.33 -13.80
N PRO A 27 25.53 -6.34 -15.14
CA PRO A 27 24.41 -6.17 -16.07
C PRO A 27 23.29 -7.21 -15.94
N SER A 28 23.62 -8.44 -15.56
CA SER A 28 22.65 -9.54 -15.32
C SER A 28 22.03 -9.54 -13.93
N ARG A 29 22.47 -8.64 -13.04
CA ARG A 29 22.03 -8.52 -11.66
C ARG A 29 21.72 -7.07 -11.32
N ALA A 30 21.08 -6.35 -12.25
CA ALA A 30 20.78 -4.92 -12.10
C ALA A 30 20.06 -4.59 -10.77
N LEU A 31 19.18 -5.48 -10.32
CA LEU A 31 18.42 -5.29 -9.08
C LEU A 31 19.27 -5.51 -7.81
N ALA A 32 20.09 -6.57 -7.77
CA ALA A 32 21.00 -6.83 -6.65
C ALA A 32 22.12 -5.78 -6.59
N THR A 33 22.59 -5.34 -7.76
CA THR A 33 23.50 -4.21 -7.91
C THR A 33 22.86 -2.95 -7.31
N TYR A 34 21.61 -2.64 -7.66
CA TYR A 34 20.93 -1.46 -7.13
C TYR A 34 20.74 -1.51 -5.61
N GLN A 35 20.36 -2.67 -5.06
CA GLN A 35 20.26 -2.86 -3.60
C GLN A 35 21.61 -2.59 -2.92
N HIS A 36 22.69 -3.14 -3.47
CA HIS A 36 24.03 -2.96 -2.93
C HIS A 36 24.52 -1.50 -3.05
N LEU A 37 24.28 -0.82 -4.18
CA LEU A 37 24.59 0.60 -4.35
C LEU A 37 23.79 1.47 -3.36
N ARG A 38 22.53 1.12 -3.07
CA ARG A 38 21.69 1.81 -2.07
C ARG A 38 22.18 1.58 -0.65
N GLU A 39 22.60 0.38 -0.30
CA GLU A 39 23.19 0.06 1.01
C GLU A 39 24.48 0.87 1.22
N VAL A 40 25.36 0.92 0.22
CA VAL A 40 26.59 1.72 0.25
C VAL A 40 26.27 3.21 0.35
N ARG A 41 25.30 3.72 -0.42
CA ARG A 41 24.85 5.12 -0.33
C ARG A 41 24.27 5.46 1.04
N PHE A 42 23.40 4.61 1.58
CA PHE A 42 22.82 4.80 2.90
C PHE A 42 23.92 4.80 3.98
N ARG A 43 24.83 3.84 3.93
CA ARG A 43 26.00 3.80 4.83
C ARG A 43 26.84 5.09 4.72
N ASN A 44 27.08 5.59 3.50
CA ASN A 44 27.83 6.82 3.30
C ASN A 44 27.08 8.06 3.81
N LEU A 45 25.77 8.13 3.62
CA LEU A 45 24.93 9.20 4.19
C LEU A 45 24.94 9.16 5.72
N VAL A 46 24.93 7.97 6.33
CA VAL A 46 25.07 7.78 7.78
C VAL A 46 26.45 8.25 8.27
N LEU A 47 27.53 7.85 7.58
CA LEU A 47 28.90 8.23 7.95
C LEU A 47 29.17 9.73 7.79
N GLN A 48 28.48 10.40 6.86
CA GLN A 48 28.60 11.84 6.62
C GLN A 48 27.65 12.68 7.49
N GLY A 49 26.85 12.07 8.38
CA GLY A 49 25.91 12.77 9.25
C GLY A 49 24.69 13.37 8.52
N PHE A 50 24.49 13.02 7.24
CA PHE A 50 23.37 13.48 6.41
C PHE A 50 22.18 12.51 6.42
N ALA A 51 22.35 11.28 6.91
CA ALA A 51 21.21 10.44 7.25
C ALA A 51 20.57 11.02 8.52
N THR A 52 19.64 11.95 8.34
CA THR A 52 18.59 12.12 9.35
C THR A 52 17.84 10.79 9.47
N GLU A 53 17.27 10.51 10.64
CA GLU A 53 16.55 9.26 10.98
C GLU A 53 15.41 8.86 10.00
N ASP A 54 15.12 9.67 8.98
CA ASP A 54 13.98 9.56 8.06
C ASP A 54 14.21 8.61 6.87
N TYR A 55 15.43 8.15 6.60
CA TYR A 55 15.77 7.38 5.39
C TYR A 55 16.15 5.92 5.65
N ASP A 56 15.30 5.13 6.32
CA ASP A 56 15.55 3.69 6.47
C ASP A 56 15.40 2.94 5.13
N VAL A 57 16.33 2.03 4.84
CA VAL A 57 16.24 1.13 3.69
C VAL A 57 15.07 0.15 3.86
N ALA A 58 14.67 -0.15 5.09
CA ALA A 58 13.48 -0.95 5.41
C ALA A 58 12.17 -0.15 5.37
N ASP A 59 12.23 1.16 5.10
CA ASP A 59 11.04 1.99 5.07
C ASP A 59 10.10 1.57 3.95
N GLN A 60 8.85 1.29 4.30
CA GLN A 60 7.80 0.90 3.34
C GLN A 60 6.96 2.08 2.88
N HIS A 61 7.23 3.28 3.39
CA HIS A 61 6.54 4.49 2.98
C HIS A 61 6.95 4.91 1.56
N CYS A 62 5.95 5.34 0.81
CA CYS A 62 6.13 6.02 -0.46
C CYS A 62 6.18 7.53 -0.27
N ALA A 63 6.84 8.19 -1.20
CA ALA A 63 6.82 9.65 -1.30
C ALA A 63 6.11 10.06 -2.59
N TYR A 64 5.48 11.23 -2.57
CA TYR A 64 4.98 11.87 -3.78
C TYR A 64 5.76 13.14 -4.00
N ASP A 65 6.25 13.34 -5.23
CA ASP A 65 6.84 14.61 -5.63
C ASP A 65 5.89 15.33 -6.58
N ALA A 66 5.39 16.47 -6.14
CA ALA A 66 4.48 17.31 -6.92
C ALA A 66 5.16 17.94 -8.16
N ASN A 67 6.48 18.14 -8.15
CA ASN A 67 7.22 18.73 -9.25
C ASN A 67 7.39 17.74 -10.40
N TYR A 68 7.62 16.46 -10.08
CA TYR A 68 7.76 15.39 -11.08
C TYR A 68 6.45 14.65 -11.36
N GLU A 69 5.39 14.97 -10.62
CA GLU A 69 4.11 14.26 -10.64
C GLU A 69 4.29 12.73 -10.44
N ALA A 70 5.26 12.35 -9.60
CA ALA A 70 5.72 10.97 -9.48
C ALA A 70 5.49 10.42 -8.07
N VAL A 71 5.06 9.17 -7.98
CA VAL A 71 5.06 8.40 -6.74
C VAL A 71 6.32 7.56 -6.69
N PHE A 72 7.12 7.80 -5.66
CA PHE A 72 8.32 7.05 -5.35
C PHE A 72 7.98 5.92 -4.40
N VAL A 73 8.33 4.71 -4.80
CA VAL A 73 8.10 3.49 -4.04
C VAL A 73 9.47 2.89 -3.78
N ARG A 74 9.79 2.62 -2.52
CA ARG A 74 11.09 2.03 -2.18
C ARG A 74 11.12 0.56 -2.60
N LEU A 75 12.27 0.07 -3.07
CA LEU A 75 12.37 -1.34 -3.48
C LEU A 75 12.18 -2.32 -2.33
N SER A 76 12.30 -1.88 -1.08
CA SER A 76 12.06 -2.68 0.12
C SER A 76 10.65 -3.28 0.19
N VAL A 77 9.67 -2.67 -0.48
CA VAL A 77 8.32 -3.23 -0.55
C VAL A 77 8.18 -4.34 -1.59
N LEU A 78 9.14 -4.48 -2.52
CA LEU A 78 9.16 -5.55 -3.52
C LEU A 78 9.73 -6.82 -2.93
N ASP A 79 8.96 -7.90 -2.95
CA ASP A 79 9.53 -9.23 -2.69
C ASP A 79 10.31 -9.68 -3.93
N VAL A 80 11.62 -9.46 -3.96
CA VAL A 80 12.47 -9.80 -5.11
C VAL A 80 12.83 -11.29 -5.18
N ARG A 81 12.27 -12.12 -4.29
CA ARG A 81 12.54 -13.56 -4.28
C ARG A 81 11.85 -14.21 -5.45
N ASP A 82 12.64 -14.49 -6.47
CA ASP A 82 12.28 -15.35 -7.61
C ASP A 82 11.14 -14.79 -8.50
N PRO A 83 11.38 -13.67 -9.22
CA PRO A 83 10.40 -13.03 -10.10
C PRO A 83 9.97 -13.88 -11.29
N GLN A 84 10.63 -15.02 -11.51
CA GLN A 84 10.32 -15.94 -12.60
C GLN A 84 9.19 -16.92 -12.25
N LYS A 85 8.80 -17.02 -10.97
CA LYS A 85 7.72 -17.90 -10.54
C LYS A 85 6.35 -17.38 -10.97
N PRO A 86 5.44 -18.24 -11.48
CA PRO A 86 4.09 -17.85 -11.87
C PRO A 86 3.26 -17.19 -10.75
N LEU A 87 3.53 -17.55 -9.48
CA LEU A 87 2.86 -16.98 -8.31
C LEU A 87 3.39 -15.60 -7.92
N TRP A 88 4.55 -15.19 -8.42
CA TRP A 88 5.20 -13.95 -7.99
C TRP A 88 4.29 -12.72 -8.16
N PRO A 89 3.62 -12.48 -9.32
CA PRO A 89 2.75 -11.32 -9.47
C PRO A 89 1.54 -11.32 -8.52
N VAL A 90 1.00 -12.50 -8.20
CA VAL A 90 -0.13 -12.68 -7.27
C VAL A 90 0.28 -12.26 -5.85
N LEU A 91 1.44 -12.74 -5.40
CA LEU A 91 1.97 -12.41 -4.07
C LEU A 91 2.34 -10.92 -3.97
N GLN A 92 2.98 -10.35 -5.00
CA GLN A 92 3.27 -8.91 -5.04
C GLN A 92 1.99 -8.08 -4.97
N ALA A 93 0.96 -8.43 -5.75
CA ALA A 93 -0.25 -7.64 -5.81
C ALA A 93 -0.95 -7.55 -4.44
N ALA A 94 -0.96 -8.65 -3.68
CA ALA A 94 -1.55 -8.64 -2.34
C ALA A 94 -0.72 -7.87 -1.31
N GLN A 95 0.62 -7.93 -1.40
CA GLN A 95 1.50 -7.28 -0.42
C GLN A 95 1.72 -5.79 -0.74
N MET A 96 2.07 -5.48 -1.99
CA MET A 96 2.41 -4.12 -2.45
C MET A 96 1.22 -3.32 -2.93
N GLY A 97 0.24 -3.95 -3.56
CA GLY A 97 -0.92 -3.27 -4.13
C GLY A 97 -1.58 -2.32 -3.13
N PRO A 98 -1.82 -2.75 -1.87
CA PRO A 98 -2.40 -1.89 -0.84
C PRO A 98 -1.52 -0.68 -0.50
N HIS A 99 -0.20 -0.86 -0.37
CA HIS A 99 0.75 0.24 -0.14
C HIS A 99 0.69 1.25 -1.30
N LEU A 100 0.84 0.77 -2.54
CA LEU A 100 0.79 1.60 -3.74
C LEU A 100 -0.54 2.34 -3.89
N ALA A 101 -1.66 1.65 -3.68
CA ALA A 101 -2.99 2.25 -3.76
C ALA A 101 -3.16 3.34 -2.70
N ARG A 102 -2.70 3.10 -1.47
CA ARG A 102 -2.70 4.13 -0.42
C ARG A 102 -1.88 5.34 -0.81
N CYS A 103 -0.69 5.13 -1.38
CA CYS A 103 0.19 6.20 -1.85
C CYS A 103 -0.50 7.07 -2.89
N LEU A 104 -1.08 6.45 -3.91
CA LEU A 104 -1.80 7.16 -4.96
C LEU A 104 -3.02 7.91 -4.39
N LEU A 105 -3.74 7.33 -3.43
CA LEU A 105 -4.85 7.99 -2.77
C LEU A 105 -4.39 9.22 -1.97
N ARG A 106 -3.25 9.19 -1.29
CA ARG A 106 -2.69 10.36 -0.61
C ARG A 106 -2.46 11.52 -1.58
N VAL A 107 -2.04 11.22 -2.82
CA VAL A 107 -1.87 12.23 -3.86
C VAL A 107 -3.21 12.84 -4.25
N LEU A 108 -4.30 12.08 -4.26
CA LEU A 108 -5.62 12.49 -4.78
C LEU A 108 -6.56 13.08 -3.73
N LEU A 109 -6.35 12.71 -2.47
CA LEU A 109 -7.20 13.10 -1.35
C LEU A 109 -6.85 14.54 -0.90
N PRO A 110 -7.86 15.42 -0.77
CA PRO A 110 -7.69 16.71 -0.13
C PRO A 110 -7.00 16.56 1.23
N THR A 111 -6.29 17.59 1.68
CA THR A 111 -5.57 17.63 2.97
C THR A 111 -4.33 16.73 3.09
N LEU A 112 -4.25 15.59 2.38
CA LEU A 112 -3.04 14.76 2.31
C LEU A 112 -2.14 15.13 1.12
N SER A 113 -2.73 15.70 0.08
CA SER A 113 -1.99 16.14 -1.09
C SER A 113 -1.30 17.48 -0.85
N GLU A 114 -0.02 17.56 -1.20
CA GLU A 114 0.73 18.81 -1.25
C GLU A 114 0.37 19.69 -2.47
N ARG A 115 -0.49 19.20 -3.39
CA ARG A 115 -0.93 19.99 -4.53
C ARG A 115 -1.87 21.11 -4.11
N ARG A 116 -1.44 22.36 -4.33
CA ARG A 116 -2.32 23.53 -4.33
C ARG A 116 -3.34 23.34 -5.47
N ARG A 117 -4.65 23.29 -5.15
CA ARG A 117 -5.84 23.21 -6.06
C ARG A 117 -6.49 21.83 -6.31
N GLN A 118 -6.42 20.88 -5.39
CA GLN A 118 -7.17 19.63 -5.58
C GLN A 118 -8.69 19.74 -5.53
N ASP A 119 -9.21 20.74 -4.81
CA ASP A 119 -10.66 20.92 -4.68
C ASP A 119 -11.36 21.08 -6.04
N ALA A 120 -10.63 21.54 -7.07
CA ALA A 120 -11.15 21.72 -8.42
C ALA A 120 -11.39 20.40 -9.19
N TYR A 121 -10.72 19.29 -8.82
CA TYR A 121 -10.89 17.99 -9.50
C TYR A 121 -12.07 17.18 -8.99
N TRP A 122 -12.58 17.52 -7.80
CA TRP A 122 -13.68 16.82 -7.16
C TRP A 122 -14.99 17.56 -7.41
N SER A 123 -15.99 16.86 -7.94
CA SER A 123 -17.34 17.41 -8.05
C SER A 123 -17.92 17.70 -6.65
N PRO A 124 -18.89 18.62 -6.52
CA PRO A 124 -19.55 18.88 -5.24
C PRO A 124 -20.08 17.59 -4.58
N ALA A 125 -20.71 16.71 -5.35
CA ALA A 125 -21.21 15.43 -4.87
C ALA A 125 -20.10 14.51 -4.35
N ALA A 126 -18.96 14.47 -5.04
CA ALA A 126 -17.81 13.66 -4.63
C ALA A 126 -17.18 14.19 -3.33
N ARG A 127 -17.13 15.52 -3.15
CA ARG A 127 -16.69 16.15 -1.89
C ARG A 127 -17.63 15.82 -0.74
N THR A 128 -18.94 15.95 -0.91
CA THR A 128 -19.93 15.56 0.10
C THR A 128 -19.81 14.09 0.47
N GLY A 129 -19.62 13.21 -0.52
CA GLY A 129 -19.42 11.78 -0.28
C GLY A 129 -18.14 11.49 0.51
N LEU A 130 -17.06 12.20 0.20
CA LEU A 130 -15.79 12.09 0.90
C LEU A 130 -15.87 12.60 2.34
N ASP A 131 -16.53 13.74 2.57
CA ASP A 131 -16.76 14.29 3.91
C ASP A 131 -17.61 13.34 4.77
N ALA A 132 -18.66 12.74 4.18
CA ALA A 132 -19.48 11.76 4.86
C ALA A 132 -18.68 10.49 5.22
N LEU A 133 -17.82 10.02 4.31
CA LEU A 133 -16.93 8.89 4.59
C LEU A 133 -15.94 9.22 5.71
N ARG A 134 -15.33 10.40 5.67
CA ARG A 134 -14.43 10.89 6.72
C ARG A 134 -15.12 10.91 8.08
N GLY A 135 -16.33 11.45 8.16
CA GLY A 135 -17.13 11.47 9.39
C GLY A 135 -17.44 10.08 9.93
N CYS A 136 -17.85 9.16 9.04
CA CYS A 136 -18.10 7.76 9.42
C CYS A 136 -16.85 7.10 10.02
N LEU A 137 -15.69 7.26 9.38
CA LEU A 137 -14.43 6.70 9.86
C LEU A 137 -13.96 7.38 11.15
N HIS A 138 -14.15 8.69 11.29
CA HIS A 138 -13.86 9.40 12.53
C HIS A 138 -14.57 8.75 13.72
N GLU A 139 -15.88 8.51 13.61
CA GLU A 139 -16.67 7.85 14.65
C GLU A 139 -16.21 6.39 14.89
N GLN A 140 -15.92 5.65 13.83
CA GLN A 140 -15.50 4.24 13.92
C GLN A 140 -14.20 4.08 14.71
N HIS A 141 -13.29 5.03 14.55
CA HIS A 141 -12.00 5.02 15.22
C HIS A 141 -12.00 5.75 16.57
N ALA A 142 -12.85 6.75 16.79
CA ALA A 142 -12.97 7.45 18.07
C ALA A 142 -13.31 6.51 19.24
N ARG A 143 -13.96 5.37 18.94
CA ARG A 143 -14.29 4.33 19.93
C ARG A 143 -13.07 3.52 20.41
N ALA A 144 -11.91 3.65 19.76
CA ALA A 144 -10.71 2.86 20.06
C ALA A 144 -9.58 3.66 20.74
N THR A 145 -9.65 4.99 20.79
CA THR A 145 -8.61 5.78 21.46
C THR A 145 -8.76 5.74 22.98
N THR A 146 -7.70 5.28 23.62
CA THR A 146 -7.33 5.59 25.00
C THR A 146 -7.45 7.10 25.28
N VAL A 147 -8.02 7.39 26.45
CA VAL A 147 -8.29 8.72 27.03
C VAL A 147 -7.16 9.73 26.76
N GLY A 148 -7.49 10.87 26.13
CA GLY A 148 -6.75 12.12 26.36
C GLY A 148 -6.14 12.90 25.18
N ARG A 149 -6.30 12.51 23.91
CA ARG A 149 -5.88 13.37 22.78
C ARG A 149 -7.00 13.57 21.76
N PRO A 150 -7.39 14.84 21.46
CA PRO A 150 -8.29 15.14 20.35
C PRO A 150 -7.69 14.67 19.03
N ARG A 151 -8.49 14.03 18.20
CA ARG A 151 -8.05 13.50 16.90
C ARG A 151 -8.04 14.63 15.87
N ASP A 152 -6.92 14.77 15.17
CA ASP A 152 -6.71 15.77 14.12
C ASP A 152 -7.36 15.34 12.78
N ILE A 153 -7.85 16.30 11.99
CA ILE A 153 -8.47 16.13 10.67
C ILE A 153 -7.54 15.36 9.71
N GLY A 154 -6.23 15.57 9.82
CA GLY A 154 -5.23 14.84 9.03
C GLY A 154 -5.27 13.32 9.28
N GLN A 155 -5.61 12.89 10.51
CA GLN A 155 -5.70 11.48 10.87
C GLN A 155 -6.86 10.76 10.18
N ASP A 156 -8.00 11.44 10.04
CA ASP A 156 -9.16 10.83 9.41
C ASP A 156 -8.93 10.60 7.91
N MET A 157 -8.15 11.45 7.26
CA MET A 157 -7.80 11.24 5.85
C MET A 157 -6.84 10.06 5.65
N PHE A 158 -5.96 9.76 6.62
CA PHE A 158 -5.18 8.52 6.59
C PHE A 158 -6.08 7.28 6.70
N ALA A 159 -7.09 7.31 7.56
CA ALA A 159 -8.10 6.24 7.64
C ALA A 159 -8.88 6.08 6.33
N VAL A 160 -9.23 7.20 5.68
CA VAL A 160 -9.87 7.20 4.35
C VAL A 160 -8.97 6.51 3.33
N ALA A 161 -7.68 6.85 3.29
CA ALA A 161 -6.71 6.25 2.37
C ALA A 161 -6.50 4.75 2.63
N ASP A 162 -6.39 4.33 3.90
CA ASP A 162 -6.27 2.92 4.28
C ASP A 162 -7.52 2.11 3.85
N ASN A 163 -8.73 2.67 4.00
CA ASN A 163 -9.98 2.05 3.53
C ASN A 163 -10.08 2.01 2.00
N GLY A 164 -9.66 3.09 1.32
CA GLY A 164 -9.69 3.19 -0.13
C GLY A 164 -8.67 2.28 -0.82
N ALA A 165 -7.55 1.95 -0.16
CA ALA A 165 -6.48 1.16 -0.76
C ALA A 165 -6.89 -0.28 -1.12
N LEU A 166 -7.80 -0.89 -0.35
CA LEU A 166 -8.21 -2.28 -0.52
C LEU A 166 -8.82 -2.56 -1.90
N GLY A 167 -9.70 -1.70 -2.40
CA GLY A 167 -10.44 -1.93 -3.64
C GLY A 167 -9.54 -2.12 -4.88
N PRO A 168 -8.71 -1.13 -5.25
CA PRO A 168 -7.80 -1.24 -6.38
C PRO A 168 -6.79 -2.38 -6.21
N ALA A 169 -6.23 -2.55 -5.00
CA ALA A 169 -5.28 -3.63 -4.72
C ALA A 169 -5.92 -5.01 -4.95
N ARG A 170 -7.15 -5.19 -4.47
CA ARG A 170 -7.92 -6.42 -4.65
C ARG A 170 -8.24 -6.68 -6.12
N ALA A 171 -8.64 -5.64 -6.87
CA ALA A 171 -8.92 -5.77 -8.30
C ALA A 171 -7.69 -6.23 -9.10
N VAL A 172 -6.51 -5.66 -8.80
CA VAL A 172 -5.25 -6.08 -9.43
C VAL A 172 -4.90 -7.52 -9.05
N TYR A 173 -5.02 -7.88 -7.77
CA TYR A 173 -4.82 -9.25 -7.31
C TYR A 173 -5.73 -10.25 -8.02
N ASP A 174 -7.04 -9.99 -8.06
CA ASP A 174 -8.01 -10.86 -8.73
C ASP A 174 -7.68 -11.01 -10.22
N SER A 175 -7.17 -9.96 -10.88
CA SER A 175 -6.74 -10.03 -12.28
C SER A 175 -5.54 -10.97 -12.49
N PHE A 176 -4.59 -11.02 -11.55
CA PHE A 176 -3.46 -11.95 -11.63
C PHE A 176 -3.88 -13.38 -11.29
N VAL A 177 -4.77 -13.56 -10.31
CA VAL A 177 -5.34 -14.87 -9.98
C VAL A 177 -6.11 -15.43 -11.17
N ALA A 178 -6.95 -14.62 -11.83
CA ALA A 178 -7.67 -15.03 -13.03
C ALA A 178 -6.72 -15.54 -14.12
N ARG A 179 -5.67 -14.77 -14.43
CA ARG A 179 -4.64 -15.19 -15.41
C ARG A 179 -3.92 -16.47 -15.01
N LEU A 180 -3.62 -16.64 -13.72
CA LEU A 180 -2.96 -17.85 -13.22
C LEU A 180 -3.86 -19.08 -13.41
N VAL A 181 -5.14 -18.95 -13.08
CA VAL A 181 -6.14 -20.01 -13.26
C VAL A 181 -6.35 -20.32 -14.74
N ASP A 182 -6.50 -19.30 -15.59
CA ASP A 182 -6.66 -19.46 -17.04
C ASP A 182 -5.44 -20.16 -17.67
N ASN A 183 -4.22 -19.81 -17.23
CA ASN A 183 -2.99 -20.45 -17.72
C ASN A 183 -2.80 -21.88 -17.17
N ALA A 184 -3.39 -22.21 -16.02
CA ALA A 184 -3.39 -23.55 -15.45
C ALA A 184 -4.44 -24.47 -16.09
N ALA A 185 -5.48 -23.90 -16.71
CA ALA A 185 -6.56 -24.61 -17.41
C ALA A 185 -6.14 -25.29 -18.73
N GLY A 186 -4.84 -25.36 -19.03
CA GLY A 186 -4.27 -26.31 -20.02
C GLY A 186 -4.25 -27.77 -19.55
N VAL A 187 -4.79 -28.05 -18.36
CA VAL A 187 -5.07 -29.37 -17.79
C VAL A 187 -6.59 -29.52 -17.76
N GLU A 188 -7.13 -30.65 -18.26
CA GLU A 188 -8.59 -30.86 -18.31
C GLU A 188 -9.25 -30.55 -16.95
N PRO A 189 -10.31 -29.72 -16.94
CA PRO A 189 -10.98 -29.34 -15.70
C PRO A 189 -11.68 -30.57 -15.12
N THR A 190 -11.13 -31.09 -14.02
CA THR A 190 -11.90 -31.92 -13.10
C THR A 190 -12.91 -31.02 -12.39
N GLU A 191 -14.08 -31.54 -11.99
CA GLU A 191 -15.16 -30.76 -11.32
C GLU A 191 -14.71 -30.03 -10.02
N GLU A 192 -13.49 -30.29 -9.54
CA GLU A 192 -12.85 -29.64 -8.40
C GLU A 192 -12.04 -28.38 -8.79
N ALA A 193 -11.63 -28.24 -10.05
CA ALA A 193 -10.83 -27.12 -10.58
C ALA A 193 -11.66 -25.84 -10.83
N ASP A 194 -12.98 -25.98 -11.07
CA ASP A 194 -13.90 -24.86 -11.31
C ASP A 194 -14.28 -24.09 -10.03
N LYS A 195 -13.89 -24.59 -8.86
CA LYS A 195 -13.98 -23.83 -7.61
C LYS A 195 -12.69 -23.04 -7.49
N LYS A 196 -12.69 -21.73 -7.80
CA LYS A 196 -11.67 -20.77 -7.29
C LYS A 196 -11.50 -21.16 -5.83
N PRO A 197 -10.36 -21.74 -5.39
CA PRO A 197 -10.31 -22.26 -4.05
C PRO A 197 -10.58 -21.06 -3.13
N PRO A 198 -11.56 -21.14 -2.21
CA PRO A 198 -11.96 -20.01 -1.35
C PRO A 198 -10.77 -19.43 -0.57
N GLN A 199 -9.65 -20.16 -0.56
CA GLN A 199 -8.33 -19.77 -0.09
C GLN A 199 -7.73 -18.55 -0.80
N TRP A 200 -7.96 -18.27 -2.09
CA TRP A 200 -7.30 -17.11 -2.74
C TRP A 200 -7.78 -15.77 -2.17
N ASP A 201 -9.06 -15.67 -1.83
CA ASP A 201 -9.59 -14.48 -1.17
C ASP A 201 -8.99 -14.33 0.23
N GLN A 202 -8.90 -15.42 0.99
CA GLN A 202 -8.24 -15.43 2.29
C GLN A 202 -6.74 -15.09 2.20
N VAL A 203 -6.04 -15.62 1.20
CA VAL A 203 -4.63 -15.34 0.92
C VAL A 203 -4.41 -13.85 0.67
N PHE A 204 -5.27 -13.20 -0.12
CA PHE A 204 -5.17 -11.75 -0.31
C PHE A 204 -5.20 -11.01 1.03
N TYR A 205 -6.19 -11.28 1.87
CA TYR A 205 -6.34 -10.56 3.14
C TYR A 205 -5.25 -10.92 4.15
N MET A 206 -4.77 -12.16 4.18
CA MET A 206 -3.63 -12.55 5.03
C MET A 206 -2.34 -11.85 4.60
N LEU A 207 -2.09 -11.75 3.28
CA LEU A 207 -0.91 -11.05 2.75
C LEU A 207 -1.02 -9.53 2.90
N TYR A 208 -2.22 -8.97 2.77
CA TYR A 208 -2.51 -7.57 3.10
C TYR A 208 -2.23 -7.27 4.58
N ALA A 209 -2.75 -8.09 5.49
CA ALA A 209 -2.52 -7.90 6.92
C ALA A 209 -1.04 -8.03 7.27
N ARG A 210 -0.37 -9.03 6.68
CA ARG A 210 1.08 -9.24 6.84
C ARG A 210 1.91 -8.07 6.33
N SER A 211 1.52 -7.43 5.22
CA SER A 211 2.29 -6.32 4.65
C SER A 211 2.20 -5.04 5.49
N LEU A 212 1.31 -5.00 6.49
CA LEU A 212 1.14 -3.90 7.43
C LEU A 212 1.63 -4.25 8.85
N CYS A 213 2.25 -5.42 9.05
CA CYS A 213 2.89 -5.76 10.31
C CYS A 213 4.11 -4.87 10.55
N GLU A 214 4.27 -4.39 11.79
CA GLU A 214 5.41 -3.59 12.20
C GLU A 214 6.17 -4.25 13.35
N ASP A 215 7.46 -3.90 13.45
CA ASP A 215 8.29 -4.27 14.58
C ASP A 215 7.93 -3.37 15.79
N PRO A 216 7.51 -3.95 16.92
CA PRO A 216 7.12 -3.20 18.11
C PRO A 216 8.26 -2.31 18.67
N ASP A 217 9.52 -2.64 18.39
CA ASP A 217 10.68 -1.87 18.83
C ASP A 217 11.02 -0.70 17.89
N GLN A 218 10.51 -0.72 16.66
CA GLN A 218 10.58 0.41 15.74
C GLN A 218 9.50 1.44 16.12
N LYS A 219 9.77 2.26 17.14
CA LYS A 219 9.04 3.51 17.43
C LYS A 219 9.28 4.57 16.34
N ARG A 220 9.12 4.20 15.07
CA ARG A 220 9.19 5.15 13.97
C ARG A 220 8.06 6.16 14.16
N ARG A 221 8.33 7.41 13.78
CA ARG A 221 7.34 8.49 13.78
C ARG A 221 6.22 8.08 12.82
N SER A 222 5.20 7.38 13.34
CA SER A 222 4.05 7.02 12.53
C SER A 222 3.44 8.32 12.04
N GLU A 223 3.37 8.48 10.71
CA GLU A 223 2.74 9.63 10.04
C GLU A 223 1.30 9.83 10.53
N SER A 224 0.71 8.75 11.06
CA SER A 224 -0.61 8.69 11.62
C SER A 224 -0.57 8.25 13.09
N GLN A 225 -1.37 8.88 13.93
CA GLN A 225 -1.64 8.45 15.30
C GLN A 225 -2.58 7.22 15.35
N ILE A 226 -3.00 6.68 14.20
CA ILE A 226 -3.83 5.49 14.12
C ILE A 226 -2.96 4.26 14.45
N PRO A 227 -3.30 3.49 15.49
CA PRO A 227 -2.58 2.25 15.80
C PRO A 227 -2.56 1.31 14.58
N HIS A 228 -1.43 0.67 14.31
CA HIS A 228 -1.25 -0.17 13.12
C HIS A 228 -2.28 -1.30 13.01
N TRP A 229 -2.66 -1.91 14.14
CA TRP A 229 -3.72 -2.92 14.16
C TRP A 229 -5.08 -2.36 13.69
N GLU A 230 -5.39 -1.08 13.95
CA GLU A 230 -6.60 -0.43 13.43
C GLU A 230 -6.51 -0.18 11.93
N ARG A 231 -5.32 0.14 11.42
CA ARG A 231 -5.08 0.34 10.00
C ARG A 231 -5.28 -0.93 9.18
N VAL A 232 -5.15 -2.10 9.82
CA VAL A 232 -5.51 -3.40 9.26
C VAL A 232 -7.00 -3.68 9.48
N ASN A 233 -7.45 -3.68 10.74
CA ASN A 233 -8.75 -4.21 11.08
C ASN A 233 -9.91 -3.34 10.60
N ARG A 234 -9.75 -2.01 10.58
CA ARG A 234 -10.85 -1.09 10.20
C ARG A 234 -11.19 -1.21 8.72
N PRO A 235 -10.22 -1.11 7.78
CA PRO A 235 -10.49 -1.39 6.38
C PRO A 235 -11.14 -2.76 6.15
N LEU A 236 -10.64 -3.82 6.78
CA LEU A 236 -11.18 -5.17 6.63
C LEU A 236 -12.62 -5.29 7.17
N SER A 237 -12.91 -4.66 8.31
CA SER A 237 -14.27 -4.64 8.88
C SER A 237 -15.29 -3.89 7.98
N ASN A 238 -14.81 -2.93 7.19
CA ASN A 238 -15.62 -2.19 6.23
C ASN A 238 -15.78 -2.92 4.89
N ASP A 239 -14.97 -3.95 4.64
CA ASP A 239 -15.00 -4.73 3.40
C ASP A 239 -15.93 -5.95 3.51
N LYS A 240 -17.03 -5.93 2.75
CA LYS A 240 -17.97 -7.06 2.71
C LYS A 240 -17.31 -8.33 2.16
N ALA A 241 -16.35 -8.20 1.25
CA ALA A 241 -15.68 -9.34 0.65
C ALA A 241 -14.78 -10.04 1.67
N PHE A 242 -14.17 -9.31 2.61
CA PHE A 242 -13.45 -9.89 3.74
C PHE A 242 -14.38 -10.73 4.62
N ALA A 243 -15.50 -10.15 5.06
CA ALA A 243 -16.48 -10.85 5.89
C ALA A 243 -16.99 -12.14 5.22
N ARG A 244 -17.19 -12.13 3.90
CA ARG A 244 -17.55 -13.34 3.14
C ARG A 244 -16.43 -14.37 3.09
N ALA A 245 -15.19 -13.94 2.85
CA ALA A 245 -14.03 -14.84 2.75
C ALA A 245 -13.73 -15.58 4.07
N PHE A 246 -13.96 -14.92 5.21
CA PHE A 246 -13.76 -15.50 6.54
C PHE A 246 -15.05 -15.95 7.23
N LYS A 247 -16.19 -15.85 6.53
CA LYS A 247 -17.52 -16.21 7.05
C LYS A 247 -17.88 -15.51 8.38
N CYS A 248 -17.47 -14.25 8.52
CA CYS A 248 -17.77 -13.43 9.69
C CYS A 248 -19.28 -13.15 9.80
N GLN A 249 -19.85 -13.39 10.98
CA GLN A 249 -21.26 -13.17 11.25
C GLN A 249 -21.56 -11.68 11.47
N LEU A 250 -22.76 -11.23 11.08
CA LEU A 250 -23.16 -9.84 11.29
C LEU A 250 -23.15 -9.51 12.79
N GLY A 251 -22.48 -8.42 13.16
CA GLY A 251 -22.32 -7.98 14.54
C GLY A 251 -21.00 -8.42 15.17
N GLU A 252 -20.25 -9.33 14.54
CA GLU A 252 -18.86 -9.61 14.96
C GLU A 252 -17.97 -8.38 14.72
N PRO A 253 -16.85 -8.23 15.47
CA PRO A 253 -15.96 -7.07 15.34
C PRO A 253 -15.47 -6.80 13.91
N MET A 254 -15.28 -7.86 13.12
CA MET A 254 -14.82 -7.79 11.72
C MET A 254 -15.97 -7.80 10.69
N HIS A 255 -17.22 -7.80 11.13
CA HIS A 255 -18.40 -7.59 10.29
C HIS A 255 -19.48 -6.78 11.06
N PRO A 256 -19.19 -5.51 11.38
CA PRO A 256 -20.09 -4.67 12.14
C PRO A 256 -21.36 -4.34 11.33
N GLY A 257 -22.46 -4.05 12.03
CA GLY A 257 -23.71 -3.59 11.41
C GLY A 257 -23.54 -2.28 10.63
N THR A 258 -22.77 -1.34 11.19
CA THR A 258 -22.42 -0.07 10.55
C THR A 258 -21.02 -0.15 9.95
N ARG A 259 -20.90 0.15 8.66
CA ARG A 259 -19.63 0.14 7.90
C ARG A 259 -19.43 1.46 7.18
N CYS A 260 -18.17 1.78 6.91
CA CYS A 260 -17.74 2.98 6.19
C CYS A 260 -17.00 2.60 4.88
N PRO A 261 -17.67 2.02 3.86
CA PRO A 261 -16.99 1.59 2.64
C PRO A 261 -16.57 2.80 1.80
N PHE A 262 -15.32 2.81 1.36
CA PHE A 262 -14.83 3.80 0.40
C PHE A 262 -15.48 3.60 -0.98
N TRP A 263 -15.34 2.39 -1.52
CA TRP A 263 -15.91 2.03 -2.81
C TRP A 263 -17.30 1.46 -2.61
N ARG A 264 -18.33 2.22 -2.97
CA ARG A 264 -19.71 1.71 -2.97
C ARG A 264 -19.83 0.70 -4.10
N GLN A 265 -20.21 -0.53 -3.77
CA GLN A 265 -20.62 -1.47 -4.81
C GLN A 265 -21.90 -0.94 -5.48
N PRO A 266 -22.06 -1.12 -6.80
CA PRO A 266 -23.32 -0.82 -7.46
C PRO A 266 -24.43 -1.58 -6.75
N THR A 267 -25.48 -0.87 -6.33
CA THR A 267 -26.74 -1.50 -5.95
C THR A 267 -27.36 -2.03 -7.23
N HIS A 268 -27.32 -3.35 -7.41
CA HIS A 268 -28.15 -4.02 -8.41
C HIS A 268 -29.61 -3.96 -8.00
#